data_AF-A0A814MK60-F1
#
_entry.id   AF-A0A814MK60-F1
#
_cell.length_a   1.000
_cell.length_b   1.000
_cell.length_c   1.000
_cell.angle_alpha   90.00
_cell.angle_beta   90.00
_cell.angle_gamma   90.00
#
_symmetry.space_group_name_H-M   'P 1'
#
loop_
_entity.id
_entity.type
_entity.pdbx_description
1 polymer ?
#
loop_
_entity_poly.entity_id
_entity_poly.type
_entity_poly.pdbx_seq_one_letter_code
_entity_poly.pdbx_strand_id
1 'polypeptide(L)'
;ENVKEESSDQDTNQEPDSDNGIKENVEYNATAGRSGYLVQLLGQFVVSEDRIRCECNTKFKRRDSHVSMINLPDFNSINSILNELKNSIQHSSTYMINDLQKAIFSCSNGNARNLRNLKTLFECDAELLKNLIPKIIDLALDLPNRIKKNIPFLKQGSTSSISLSDDQCASLLANAFFCTFPNRSYQNNPEKMPFINFDCLYNDTYSLVKVEKLKCILNYFKCITSKKSDTKRIITFSRICNTDEKLNNLEKYLKESKLDLVVPKIYPEGTIEDHKLALQVDFA
;
A
#
# COMPACT_ATOMS: atom_id res chain seq x y z
N GLU A 1 -59.38 40.49 -33.69
CA GLU A 1 -60.37 39.56 -33.11
C GLU A 1 -59.65 38.39 -32.47
N ASN A 2 -60.04 38.10 -31.23
CA ASN A 2 -59.89 36.89 -30.40
C ASN A 2 -59.13 35.68 -31.00
N VAL A 3 -58.01 35.24 -30.40
CA VAL A 3 -57.90 34.26 -29.27
C VAL A 3 -58.28 32.83 -29.65
N LYS A 4 -57.27 31.93 -29.59
CA LYS A 4 -57.26 30.54 -29.05
C LYS A 4 -55.88 29.93 -29.33
N GLU A 5 -55.00 29.80 -28.32
CA GLU A 5 -54.86 28.67 -27.38
C GLU A 5 -54.17 27.44 -27.99
N GLU A 6 -52.93 27.19 -27.55
CA GLU A 6 -52.28 25.88 -27.35
C GLU A 6 -50.95 26.18 -26.63
N SER A 7 -50.98 26.24 -25.28
CA SER A 7 -50.63 25.16 -24.34
C SER A 7 -49.13 24.94 -24.24
N SER A 8 -48.57 25.54 -23.19
CA SER A 8 -47.22 25.35 -22.67
C SER A 8 -47.10 24.00 -21.98
N ASP A 9 -46.31 23.09 -22.55
CA ASP A 9 -45.88 21.89 -21.84
C ASP A 9 -44.77 22.27 -20.85
N GLN A 10 -45.17 22.33 -19.57
CA GLN A 10 -44.27 22.27 -18.44
C GLN A 10 -43.86 20.82 -18.23
N ASP A 11 -42.68 20.44 -18.73
CA ASP A 11 -42.06 19.17 -18.34
C ASP A 11 -41.55 19.26 -16.89
N THR A 12 -42.41 18.81 -15.98
CA THR A 12 -42.09 18.42 -14.61
C THR A 12 -41.17 17.20 -14.63
N ASN A 13 -39.86 17.40 -14.64
CA ASN A 13 -38.92 16.34 -14.26
C ASN A 13 -38.73 16.37 -12.75
N GLN A 14 -39.56 15.57 -12.08
CA GLN A 14 -39.38 15.14 -10.70
C GLN A 14 -38.02 14.43 -10.55
N GLU A 15 -37.16 14.95 -9.68
CA GLU A 15 -35.99 14.24 -9.18
C GLU A 15 -36.45 12.97 -8.45
N PRO A 16 -35.95 11.78 -8.79
CA PRO A 16 -36.14 10.63 -7.94
C PRO A 16 -35.13 10.72 -6.79
N ASP A 17 -35.62 11.21 -5.65
CA ASP A 17 -35.09 10.88 -4.33
C ASP A 17 -34.91 9.37 -4.25
N SER A 18 -33.65 8.93 -4.29
CA SER A 18 -33.26 7.60 -3.85
C SER A 18 -32.07 7.74 -2.93
N ASP A 19 -32.42 8.00 -1.67
CA ASP A 19 -31.68 7.61 -0.49
C ASP A 19 -31.30 6.12 -0.61
N ASN A 20 -30.16 5.88 -1.23
CA ASN A 20 -29.50 4.60 -1.26
C ASN A 20 -28.20 4.77 -0.48
N GLY A 21 -28.29 4.44 0.80
CA GLY A 21 -27.19 4.42 1.75
C GLY A 21 -25.89 3.94 1.11
N ILE A 22 -24.85 4.73 1.31
CA ILE A 22 -23.47 4.45 0.93
C ILE A 22 -23.13 3.04 1.39
N LYS A 23 -22.98 2.11 0.45
CA LYS A 23 -22.50 0.75 0.75
C LYS A 23 -21.08 0.86 1.32
N GLU A 24 -20.98 0.72 2.64
CA GLU A 24 -19.79 0.84 3.49
C GLU A 24 -18.60 -0.10 3.19
N ASN A 25 -18.59 -0.84 2.09
CA ASN A 25 -17.53 -1.81 1.83
C ASN A 25 -17.04 -1.71 0.39
N VAL A 26 -16.11 -0.78 0.12
CA VAL A 26 -15.20 -0.92 -1.03
C VAL A 26 -14.23 -2.04 -0.70
N GLU A 27 -14.70 -3.26 -0.96
CA GLU A 27 -13.94 -4.49 -1.05
C GLU A 27 -13.05 -4.40 -2.29
N TYR A 28 -11.76 -4.74 -2.20
CA TYR A 28 -10.88 -4.61 -3.37
C TYR A 28 -11.38 -5.51 -4.52
N ASN A 29 -11.39 -4.98 -5.74
CA ASN A 29 -11.74 -5.72 -6.94
C ASN A 29 -10.46 -6.22 -7.61
N ALA A 30 -10.27 -7.54 -7.63
CA ALA A 30 -9.23 -8.20 -8.42
C ALA A 30 -9.89 -8.83 -9.65
N THR A 31 -9.59 -8.33 -10.85
CA THR A 31 -9.98 -8.99 -12.11
C THR A 31 -8.89 -9.99 -12.47
N ALA A 32 -9.11 -11.27 -12.17
CA ALA A 32 -8.23 -12.36 -12.57
C ALA A 32 -8.74 -13.03 -13.86
N GLY A 33 -7.90 -13.07 -14.89
CA GLY A 33 -7.98 -14.11 -15.91
C GLY A 33 -7.84 -15.48 -15.25
N ARG A 34 -8.72 -16.42 -15.62
CA ARG A 34 -8.95 -17.73 -15.00
C ARG A 34 -7.69 -18.39 -14.38
N SER A 35 -7.62 -18.38 -13.05
CA SER A 35 -7.20 -19.51 -12.23
C SER A 35 -7.91 -19.40 -10.87
N GLY A 36 -8.53 -20.50 -10.45
CA GLY A 36 -9.61 -20.54 -9.47
C GLY A 36 -9.22 -20.27 -8.02
N TYR A 37 -10.29 -20.24 -7.21
CA TYR A 37 -10.36 -20.19 -5.75
C TYR A 37 -10.35 -18.79 -5.10
N LEU A 38 -11.59 -18.28 -4.98
CA LEU A 38 -12.06 -17.35 -3.96
C LEU A 38 -11.93 -18.02 -2.59
N VAL A 39 -11.07 -17.49 -1.73
CA VAL A 39 -11.02 -17.87 -0.30
C VAL A 39 -10.86 -16.59 0.52
N GLN A 40 -11.79 -16.42 1.45
CA GLN A 40 -11.97 -15.32 2.39
C GLN A 40 -11.09 -15.53 3.63
N LEU A 41 -10.04 -14.72 3.85
CA LEU A 41 -9.05 -14.98 4.94
C LEU A 41 -8.34 -13.71 5.47
N LEU A 42 -8.11 -13.71 6.79
CA LEU A 42 -7.71 -12.60 7.69
C LEU A 42 -6.37 -12.85 8.43
N GLY A 43 -5.41 -11.93 8.19
CA GLY A 43 -4.21 -11.33 8.91
C GLY A 43 -2.85 -12.00 9.31
N GLN A 44 -1.70 -11.98 8.63
CA GLN A 44 -0.32 -12.38 9.12
C GLN A 44 0.46 -12.79 7.87
N PHE A 45 1.48 -12.03 7.52
CA PHE A 45 2.07 -12.24 6.21
C PHE A 45 2.79 -13.59 6.10
N VAL A 46 2.19 -14.55 5.39
CA VAL A 46 2.91 -15.71 4.83
C VAL A 46 2.95 -15.56 3.33
N VAL A 47 4.13 -15.47 2.77
CA VAL A 47 4.27 -15.48 1.32
C VAL A 47 4.00 -16.92 0.87
N SER A 48 2.83 -17.18 0.27
CA SER A 48 2.66 -18.38 -0.56
C SER A 48 3.19 -18.10 -1.96
N GLU A 49 3.41 -19.15 -2.74
CA GLU A 49 3.91 -19.03 -4.12
C GLU A 49 3.10 -18.04 -4.98
N ASP A 50 1.83 -17.76 -4.65
CA ASP A 50 0.92 -16.94 -5.47
C ASP A 50 0.35 -15.67 -4.80
N ARG A 51 0.48 -15.52 -3.47
CA ARG A 51 -0.19 -14.45 -2.71
C ARG A 51 0.62 -14.02 -1.50
N ILE A 52 0.35 -12.79 -1.05
CA ILE A 52 0.66 -12.39 0.33
C ILE A 52 -0.47 -12.95 1.22
N ARG A 53 -0.25 -14.08 1.90
CA ARG A 53 -1.21 -14.65 2.87
C ARG A 53 -1.24 -13.82 4.12
N CYS A 54 -2.36 -13.86 4.84
CA CYS A 54 -2.56 -13.18 6.09
C CYS A 54 -3.12 -14.21 7.16
N GLU A 55 -2.35 -14.71 8.17
CA GLU A 55 -2.62 -15.82 9.15
C GLU A 55 -3.27 -15.59 10.58
N CYS A 56 -3.95 -14.49 10.95
CA CYS A 56 -4.33 -14.16 12.35
C CYS A 56 -5.67 -14.79 12.72
N ASN A 57 -6.04 -15.89 12.07
CA ASN A 57 -7.29 -16.56 12.31
C ASN A 57 -7.09 -18.07 12.46
N THR A 58 -7.54 -18.59 13.59
CA THR A 58 -7.24 -19.89 14.19
C THR A 58 -7.91 -21.10 13.50
N LYS A 59 -8.37 -20.97 12.25
CA LYS A 59 -9.15 -22.03 11.57
C LYS A 59 -8.40 -22.87 10.53
N PHE A 60 -7.13 -22.59 10.24
CA PHE A 60 -6.30 -23.46 9.41
C PHE A 60 -5.43 -24.38 10.26
N LYS A 61 -5.78 -25.68 10.30
CA LYS A 61 -4.85 -26.71 10.76
C LYS A 61 -3.70 -26.83 9.76
N ARG A 62 -2.47 -26.73 10.27
CA ARG A 62 -1.19 -26.99 9.58
C ARG A 62 -1.31 -28.20 8.65
N ARG A 63 -1.31 -27.95 7.34
CA ARG A 63 -1.09 -28.95 6.29
C ARG A 63 -0.30 -28.26 5.19
N ASP A 64 0.98 -28.01 5.43
CA ASP A 64 2.00 -27.84 4.39
C ASP A 64 3.37 -27.89 5.08
N SER A 65 4.05 -29.01 4.94
CA SER A 65 5.34 -29.34 5.57
C SER A 65 6.55 -28.70 4.87
N HIS A 66 6.35 -27.77 3.93
CA HIS A 66 7.41 -27.24 3.07
C HIS A 66 7.63 -25.73 3.12
N VAL A 67 6.89 -24.98 3.95
CA VAL A 67 7.23 -23.56 4.18
C VAL A 67 8.29 -23.51 5.27
N SER A 68 9.54 -23.22 4.90
CA SER A 68 10.62 -22.95 5.86
C SER A 68 10.15 -21.84 6.81
N MET A 69 9.84 -22.20 8.06
CA MET A 69 9.37 -21.26 9.07
C MET A 69 10.47 -20.24 9.35
N ILE A 70 10.31 -19.04 8.81
CA ILE A 70 11.02 -17.88 9.30
C ILE A 70 10.34 -17.55 10.63
N ASN A 71 11.05 -17.70 11.75
CA ASN A 71 10.57 -17.47 13.11
C ASN A 71 10.21 -15.99 13.34
N LEU A 72 9.18 -15.47 12.69
CA LEU A 72 8.67 -14.13 12.94
C LEU A 72 7.67 -14.17 14.10
N PRO A 73 7.54 -13.06 14.87
CA PRO A 73 6.54 -12.99 15.92
C PRO A 73 5.14 -13.18 15.32
N ASP A 74 4.28 -13.90 16.04
CA ASP A 74 2.89 -14.01 15.62
C ASP A 74 2.17 -12.66 15.73
N PHE A 75 1.02 -12.50 15.06
CA PHE A 75 0.30 -11.22 15.10
C PHE A 75 -0.09 -10.82 16.53
N ASN A 76 -0.35 -11.79 17.41
CA ASN A 76 -0.64 -11.52 18.82
C ASN A 76 0.57 -10.91 19.54
N SER A 77 1.77 -11.43 19.27
CA SER A 77 3.04 -10.91 19.76
C SER A 77 3.29 -9.49 19.25
N ILE A 78 3.10 -9.26 17.94
CA ILE A 78 3.20 -7.93 17.34
C ILE A 78 2.21 -6.97 18.00
N ASN A 79 0.96 -7.41 18.19
CA ASN A 79 -0.08 -6.62 18.82
C ASN A 79 0.28 -6.24 20.27
N SER A 80 0.80 -7.19 21.03
CA SER A 80 1.30 -6.95 22.39
C SER A 80 2.45 -5.92 22.40
N ILE A 81 3.46 -6.12 21.55
CA ILE A 81 4.64 -5.24 21.45
C ILE A 81 4.24 -3.81 21.09
N LEU A 82 3.38 -3.64 20.07
CA LEU A 82 3.00 -2.31 19.59
C LEU A 82 2.06 -1.60 20.57
N ASN A 83 1.18 -2.31 21.27
CA ASN A 83 0.36 -1.70 22.32
C ASN A 83 1.21 -1.27 23.53
N GLU A 84 2.20 -2.05 23.92
CA GLU A 84 3.16 -1.68 24.97
C GLU A 84 3.93 -0.41 24.57
N LEU A 85 4.42 -0.36 23.32
CA LEU A 85 5.05 0.84 22.78
C LEU A 85 4.11 2.05 22.81
N LYS A 86 2.86 1.88 22.35
CA LYS A 86 1.86 2.95 22.34
C LYS A 86 1.63 3.51 23.74
N ASN A 87 1.48 2.63 24.73
CA ASN A 87 1.32 3.01 26.13
C ASN A 87 2.56 3.72 26.66
N SER A 88 3.77 3.21 26.39
CA SER A 88 5.02 3.86 26.82
C SER A 88 5.13 5.29 26.28
N ILE A 89 4.87 5.47 24.98
CA ILE A 89 4.93 6.78 24.30
C ILE A 89 3.93 7.79 24.90
N GLN A 90 2.76 7.34 25.36
CA GLN A 90 1.74 8.21 25.94
C GLN A 90 2.07 8.64 27.39
N HIS A 91 2.77 7.79 28.16
CA HIS A 91 2.97 8.00 29.60
C HIS A 91 4.41 8.39 29.98
N SER A 92 5.38 8.21 29.08
CA SER A 92 6.80 8.47 29.32
C SER A 92 7.36 9.49 28.34
N SER A 93 8.07 10.50 28.84
CA SER A 93 8.74 11.52 28.01
C SER A 93 10.21 11.18 27.69
N THR A 94 10.85 10.31 28.46
CA THR A 94 12.33 10.31 28.55
C THR A 94 13.02 9.23 27.70
N TYR A 95 12.30 8.18 27.28
CA TYR A 95 12.91 7.02 26.58
C TYR A 95 12.16 6.53 25.34
N MET A 96 11.29 7.37 24.77
CA MET A 96 10.37 6.99 23.69
C MET A 96 11.07 6.42 22.46
N ILE A 97 12.22 7.00 22.07
CA ILE A 97 13.00 6.53 20.92
C ILE A 97 13.65 5.16 21.16
N ASN A 98 14.08 4.89 22.39
CA ASN A 98 14.67 3.61 22.75
C ASN A 98 13.59 2.52 22.76
N ASP A 99 12.39 2.84 23.22
CA ASP A 99 11.27 1.91 23.21
C ASP A 99 10.78 1.63 21.79
N LEU A 100 10.73 2.65 20.92
CA LEU A 100 10.49 2.46 19.49
C LEU A 100 11.53 1.52 18.86
N GLN A 101 12.81 1.69 19.23
CA GLN A 101 13.87 0.81 18.75
C GLN A 101 13.68 -0.64 19.21
N LYS A 102 13.38 -0.86 20.49
CA LYS A 102 13.10 -2.20 21.01
C LYS A 102 11.90 -2.83 20.32
N ALA A 103 10.83 -2.07 20.10
CA ALA A 103 9.63 -2.58 19.45
C ALA A 103 9.89 -3.01 17.99
N ILE A 104 10.54 -2.16 17.18
CA ILE A 104 10.91 -2.49 15.80
C ILE A 104 11.87 -3.67 15.75
N PHE A 105 12.85 -3.73 16.66
CA PHE A 105 13.76 -4.87 16.78
C PHE A 105 12.98 -6.17 17.04
N SER A 106 12.06 -6.18 17.99
CA SER A 106 11.24 -7.35 18.33
C SER A 106 10.29 -7.74 17.19
N CYS A 107 9.58 -6.78 16.59
CA CYS A 107 8.67 -7.02 15.45
C CYS A 107 9.41 -7.61 14.24
N SER A 108 10.63 -7.16 13.99
CA SER A 108 11.46 -7.62 12.86
C SER A 108 12.21 -8.92 13.12
N ASN A 109 12.01 -9.57 14.27
CA ASN A 109 12.81 -10.71 14.74
C ASN A 109 14.32 -10.43 14.71
N GLY A 110 14.72 -9.23 15.14
CA GLY A 110 16.11 -8.82 15.24
C GLY A 110 16.78 -8.45 13.92
N ASN A 111 16.03 -8.30 12.83
CA ASN A 111 16.57 -7.84 11.54
C ASN A 111 16.83 -6.32 11.54
N ALA A 112 15.98 -5.53 12.18
CA ALA A 112 16.15 -4.09 12.31
C ALA A 112 16.91 -3.74 13.60
N ARG A 113 18.23 -3.96 13.58
CA ARG A 113 19.09 -3.81 14.77
C ARG A 113 19.39 -2.37 15.15
N ASN A 114 19.58 -1.54 14.14
CA ASN A 114 20.06 -0.18 14.31
C ASN A 114 19.16 0.77 13.55
N LEU A 115 18.66 1.77 14.29
CA LEU A 115 17.73 2.76 13.78
C LEU A 115 18.38 4.14 13.73
N ARG A 116 19.69 4.23 13.46
CA ARG A 116 20.46 5.48 13.54
C ARG A 116 19.79 6.64 12.80
N ASN A 117 19.36 6.41 11.56
CA ASN A 117 18.71 7.45 10.75
C ASN A 117 17.35 7.89 11.34
N LEU A 118 16.57 6.94 11.86
CA LEU A 118 15.28 7.20 12.50
C LEU A 118 15.44 7.90 13.85
N LYS A 119 16.47 7.50 14.62
CA LYS A 119 16.84 8.09 15.91
C LYS A 119 17.23 9.54 15.75
N THR A 120 18.11 9.85 14.79
CA THR A 120 18.50 11.24 14.50
C THR A 120 17.29 12.12 14.16
N LEU A 121 16.31 11.59 13.42
CA LEU A 121 15.11 12.34 13.07
C LEU A 121 14.27 12.68 14.30
N PHE A 122 13.99 11.70 15.16
CA PHE A 122 13.14 11.89 16.34
C PHE A 122 13.85 12.54 17.54
N GLU A 123 15.18 12.52 17.59
CA GLU A 123 15.95 13.34 18.52
C GLU A 123 15.81 14.83 18.20
N CYS A 124 15.64 15.19 16.93
CA CYS A 124 15.37 16.57 16.52
C CYS A 124 13.90 16.99 16.69
N ASP A 125 12.97 16.04 16.67
CA ASP A 125 11.53 16.30 16.77
C ASP A 125 10.81 15.20 17.59
N ALA A 126 10.90 15.34 18.92
CA ALA A 126 10.28 14.38 19.85
C ALA A 126 8.74 14.46 19.83
N GLU A 127 8.17 15.63 19.51
CA GLU A 127 6.72 15.80 19.39
C GLU A 127 6.16 15.07 18.17
N LEU A 128 6.90 15.01 17.06
CA LEU A 128 6.56 14.16 15.94
C LEU A 128 6.48 12.70 16.35
N LEU A 129 7.45 12.19 17.11
CA LEU A 129 7.40 10.81 17.62
C LEU A 129 6.14 10.60 18.47
N LYS A 130 5.93 11.47 19.46
CA LYS A 130 4.83 11.38 20.43
C LYS A 130 3.46 11.37 19.78
N ASN A 131 3.26 12.20 18.76
CA ASN A 131 1.95 12.40 18.14
C ASN A 131 1.71 11.49 16.93
N LEU A 132 2.75 11.11 16.19
CA LEU A 132 2.61 10.36 14.93
C LEU A 132 2.73 8.85 15.13
N ILE A 133 3.68 8.37 15.93
CA ILE A 133 3.91 6.92 16.11
C ILE A 133 2.66 6.19 16.60
N PRO A 134 1.89 6.69 17.61
CA PRO A 134 0.64 6.03 18.02
C PRO A 134 -0.35 5.84 16.87
N LYS A 135 -0.42 6.80 15.94
CA LYS A 135 -1.31 6.71 14.77
C LYS A 135 -0.82 5.71 13.75
N ILE A 136 0.49 5.60 13.55
CA ILE A 136 1.09 4.55 12.69
C ILE A 136 0.87 3.17 13.31
N ILE A 137 0.96 3.04 14.64
CA ILE A 137 0.62 1.80 15.37
C ILE A 137 -0.84 1.42 15.10
N ASP A 138 -1.77 2.35 15.22
CA ASP A 138 -3.19 2.09 14.96
C ASP A 138 -3.43 1.59 13.52
N LEU A 139 -2.78 2.22 12.53
CA LEU A 139 -2.81 1.74 11.16
C LEU A 139 -2.24 0.32 11.01
N ALA A 140 -1.15 -0.01 11.72
CA ALA A 140 -0.52 -1.31 11.64
C ALA A 140 -1.37 -2.42 12.28
N LEU A 141 -1.95 -2.14 13.44
CA LEU A 141 -2.78 -3.09 14.20
C LEU A 141 -4.17 -3.30 13.58
N ASP A 142 -4.70 -2.31 12.86
CA ASP A 142 -5.99 -2.40 12.18
C ASP A 142 -5.92 -3.11 10.81
N LEU A 143 -4.73 -3.60 10.42
CA LEU A 143 -4.51 -4.32 9.17
C LEU A 143 -5.50 -5.48 8.94
N PRO A 144 -5.81 -6.36 9.92
CA PRO A 144 -6.76 -7.45 9.70
C PRO A 144 -8.16 -6.95 9.37
N ASN A 145 -8.59 -5.82 9.95
CA ASN A 145 -9.91 -5.26 9.65
C ASN A 145 -9.96 -4.59 8.28
N ARG A 146 -8.84 -3.98 7.85
CA ARG A 146 -8.70 -3.28 6.57
C ARG A 146 -8.49 -4.23 5.39
N ILE A 147 -7.76 -5.32 5.58
CA ILE A 147 -7.39 -6.28 4.53
C ILE A 147 -7.94 -7.65 4.90
N LYS A 148 -9.17 -7.89 4.43
CA LYS A 148 -9.97 -9.08 4.76
C LYS A 148 -9.72 -10.30 3.87
N LYS A 149 -8.89 -10.15 2.85
CA LYS A 149 -8.57 -11.19 1.87
C LYS A 149 -7.12 -11.00 1.40
N ASN A 150 -6.51 -12.07 0.89
CA ASN A 150 -5.11 -12.08 0.46
C ASN A 150 -4.86 -11.19 -0.77
N ILE A 151 -3.75 -10.44 -0.75
CA ILE A 151 -3.32 -9.64 -1.91
C ILE A 151 -2.58 -10.56 -2.89
N PRO A 152 -3.05 -10.69 -4.14
CA PRO A 152 -2.39 -11.53 -5.13
C PRO A 152 -1.09 -10.88 -5.63
N PHE A 153 -0.11 -11.70 -6.01
CA PHE A 153 1.06 -11.18 -6.73
C PHE A 153 0.70 -10.83 -8.17
N LEU A 154 1.19 -9.68 -8.62
CA LEU A 154 1.16 -9.29 -10.03
C LEU A 154 2.33 -9.98 -10.76
N LYS A 155 2.13 -11.23 -11.15
CA LYS A 155 3.17 -12.13 -11.67
C LYS A 155 3.59 -11.81 -13.10
N GLN A 156 4.84 -12.15 -13.42
CA GLN A 156 5.35 -12.16 -14.80
C GLN A 156 4.46 -13.02 -15.71
N GLY A 157 4.33 -12.62 -16.98
CA GLY A 157 3.54 -13.35 -17.97
C GLY A 157 2.02 -13.18 -17.83
N SER A 158 1.55 -12.36 -16.88
CA SER A 158 0.12 -12.13 -16.66
C SER A 158 -0.23 -10.66 -16.69
N THR A 159 -1.38 -10.35 -17.29
CA THR A 159 -2.03 -9.03 -17.18
C THR A 159 -3.06 -9.10 -16.05
N SER A 160 -2.86 -8.32 -15.00
CA SER A 160 -3.74 -8.30 -13.83
C SER A 160 -3.66 -6.96 -13.11
N SER A 161 -4.71 -6.65 -12.35
CA SER A 161 -4.82 -5.41 -11.59
C SER A 161 -5.33 -5.68 -10.18
N ILE A 162 -4.86 -4.87 -9.23
CA ILE A 162 -5.39 -4.79 -7.87
C ILE A 162 -5.77 -3.34 -7.56
N SER A 163 -6.89 -3.14 -6.86
CA SER A 163 -7.30 -1.79 -6.42
C SER A 163 -7.43 -1.78 -4.91
N LEU A 164 -6.68 -0.91 -4.24
CA LEU A 164 -6.68 -0.75 -2.79
C LEU A 164 -7.12 0.67 -2.43
N SER A 165 -7.74 0.86 -1.27
CA SER A 165 -7.94 2.22 -0.78
C SER A 165 -6.64 2.81 -0.21
N ASP A 166 -6.53 4.14 -0.20
CA ASP A 166 -5.44 4.87 0.44
C ASP A 166 -5.24 4.45 1.90
N ASP A 167 -6.34 4.21 2.61
CA ASP A 167 -6.35 3.63 3.96
C ASP A 167 -5.76 2.21 4.07
N GLN A 168 -6.00 1.35 3.09
CA GLN A 168 -5.42 -0.01 3.04
C GLN A 168 -3.93 0.08 2.75
N CYS A 169 -3.54 0.95 1.81
CA CYS A 169 -2.13 1.24 1.52
C CYS A 169 -1.40 1.79 2.75
N ALA A 170 -2.02 2.70 3.50
CA ALA A 170 -1.45 3.25 4.73
C ALA A 170 -1.21 2.17 5.79
N SER A 171 -2.14 1.23 5.96
CA SER A 171 -2.01 0.09 6.88
C SER A 171 -0.89 -0.88 6.47
N LEU A 172 -0.75 -1.16 5.17
CA LEU A 172 0.37 -1.94 4.63
C LEU A 172 1.71 -1.24 4.87
N LEU A 173 1.80 0.06 4.57
CA LEU A 173 3.02 0.84 4.79
C LEU A 173 3.37 0.96 6.28
N ALA A 174 2.37 1.03 7.18
CA ALA A 174 2.61 1.03 8.62
C ALA A 174 3.23 -0.29 9.10
N ASN A 175 2.78 -1.42 8.55
CA ASN A 175 3.40 -2.72 8.79
C ASN A 175 4.84 -2.80 8.24
N ALA A 176 5.08 -2.21 7.07
CA ALA A 176 6.43 -2.09 6.49
C ALA A 176 7.36 -1.23 7.35
N PHE A 177 6.83 -0.16 7.95
CA PHE A 177 7.55 0.71 8.88
C PHE A 177 8.00 -0.06 10.14
N PHE A 178 7.11 -0.89 10.73
CA PHE A 178 7.48 -1.76 11.87
C PHE A 178 8.20 -3.04 11.47
N CYS A 179 8.51 -3.20 10.18
CA CYS A 179 9.18 -4.37 9.61
C CYS A 179 8.49 -5.71 9.94
N THR A 180 7.15 -5.74 9.92
CA THR A 180 6.35 -6.92 10.31
C THR A 180 6.11 -7.90 9.16
N PHE A 181 6.47 -7.54 7.92
CA PHE A 181 6.41 -8.50 6.81
C PHE A 181 7.52 -9.54 6.94
N PRO A 182 7.27 -10.79 6.56
CA PRO A 182 8.29 -11.80 6.55
C PRO A 182 9.41 -11.43 5.59
N ASN A 183 10.64 -11.53 6.09
CA ASN A 183 11.80 -11.23 5.27
C ASN A 183 11.94 -12.32 4.20
N ARG A 184 11.97 -11.94 2.92
CA ARG A 184 12.18 -12.89 1.82
C ARG A 184 13.68 -13.07 1.66
N SER A 185 14.26 -14.13 2.19
CA SER A 185 15.66 -14.46 1.87
C SER A 185 15.79 -14.67 0.35
N TYR A 186 16.97 -14.42 -0.24
CA TYR A 186 17.22 -14.67 -1.66
C TYR A 186 16.85 -16.10 -2.10
N GLN A 187 16.98 -17.07 -1.18
CA GLN A 187 16.60 -18.48 -1.40
C GLN A 187 15.08 -18.70 -1.38
N ASN A 188 14.33 -17.89 -0.63
CA ASN A 188 12.87 -17.95 -0.49
C ASN A 188 12.14 -16.88 -1.32
N ASN A 189 12.82 -16.26 -2.28
CA ASN A 189 12.27 -15.24 -3.16
C ASN A 189 12.37 -15.65 -4.65
N PRO A 190 11.73 -16.76 -5.06
CA PRO A 190 11.86 -17.29 -6.43
C PRO A 190 11.42 -16.29 -7.50
N GLU A 191 10.50 -15.37 -7.18
CA GLU A 191 9.99 -14.34 -8.09
C GLU A 191 10.80 -13.02 -8.08
N LYS A 192 11.93 -12.95 -7.36
CA LYS A 192 12.76 -11.72 -7.21
C LYS A 192 11.92 -10.48 -6.81
N MET A 193 10.94 -10.66 -5.93
CA MET A 193 10.09 -9.57 -5.45
C MET A 193 10.91 -8.54 -4.66
N PRO A 194 10.67 -7.23 -4.79
CA PRO A 194 11.34 -6.23 -3.97
C PRO A 194 11.06 -6.40 -2.46
N PHE A 195 12.00 -5.93 -1.65
CA PHE A 195 11.82 -5.83 -0.20
C PHE A 195 10.82 -4.72 0.14
N ILE A 196 9.90 -5.00 1.06
CA ILE A 196 8.87 -4.05 1.48
C ILE A 196 9.18 -3.37 2.81
N ASN A 197 9.87 -4.06 3.72
CA ASN A 197 10.20 -3.53 5.05
C ASN A 197 11.20 -2.36 4.96
N PHE A 198 11.12 -1.46 5.93
CA PHE A 198 11.90 -0.22 5.93
C PHE A 198 13.27 -0.35 6.63
N ASP A 199 13.70 -1.57 6.99
CA ASP A 199 14.97 -1.83 7.67
C ASP A 199 16.17 -1.21 6.93
N CYS A 200 16.15 -1.24 5.59
CA CYS A 200 17.18 -0.63 4.76
C CYS A 200 17.25 0.91 4.85
N LEU A 201 16.12 1.57 5.18
CA LEU A 201 16.07 3.01 5.44
C LEU A 201 16.63 3.38 6.82
N TYR A 202 16.58 2.45 7.76
CA TYR A 202 17.02 2.66 9.14
C TYR A 202 18.53 2.50 9.34
N ASN A 203 19.13 1.64 8.49
CA ASN A 203 20.48 1.05 8.51
C ASN A 203 21.63 1.77 9.26
N ASP A 204 22.63 0.96 9.64
CA ASP A 204 23.75 1.19 10.56
C ASP A 204 24.61 2.45 10.29
N THR A 205 24.77 2.86 9.04
CA THR A 205 25.49 4.07 8.67
C THR A 205 24.51 5.23 8.48
N TYR A 206 24.83 6.36 9.12
CA TYR A 206 24.07 7.59 8.93
C TYR A 206 24.10 8.00 7.46
N SER A 207 22.94 8.37 6.92
CA SER A 207 22.79 8.84 5.55
C SER A 207 21.76 9.95 5.51
N LEU A 208 22.20 11.15 5.16
CA LEU A 208 21.31 12.29 4.99
C LEU A 208 20.19 12.00 3.97
N VAL A 209 20.52 11.31 2.87
CA VAL A 209 19.53 10.88 1.86
C VAL A 209 18.44 10.00 2.48
N LYS A 210 18.80 9.06 3.35
CA LYS A 210 17.81 8.20 4.03
C LYS A 210 16.98 8.98 5.04
N VAL A 211 17.58 9.93 5.76
CA VAL A 211 16.86 10.81 6.67
C VAL A 211 15.83 11.65 5.93
N GLU A 212 16.17 12.24 4.78
CA GLU A 212 15.20 13.00 3.96
C GLU A 212 14.09 12.09 3.41
N LYS A 213 14.42 10.86 2.97
CA LYS A 213 13.39 9.86 2.59
C LYS A 213 12.44 9.54 3.74
N LEU A 214 12.96 9.38 4.95
CA LEU A 214 12.14 9.14 6.15
C LEU A 214 11.25 10.35 6.46
N LYS A 215 11.73 11.58 6.32
CA LYS A 215 10.88 12.79 6.47
C LYS A 215 9.71 12.78 5.50
N CYS A 216 9.94 12.43 4.23
CA CYS A 216 8.85 12.31 3.24
C CYS A 216 7.82 11.25 3.64
N ILE A 217 8.27 10.07 4.09
CA ILE A 217 7.41 8.98 4.55
C ILE A 217 6.61 9.38 5.79
N LEU A 218 7.24 10.01 6.78
CA LEU A 218 6.55 10.48 7.99
C LEU A 218 5.55 11.60 7.66
N ASN A 219 5.87 12.46 6.70
CA ASN A 219 4.92 13.46 6.21
C ASN A 219 3.68 12.80 5.56
N TYR A 220 3.87 11.72 4.78
CA TYR A 220 2.75 10.94 4.26
C TYR A 220 1.85 10.41 5.39
N PHE A 221 2.44 9.77 6.42
CA PHE A 221 1.67 9.28 7.57
C PHE A 221 0.96 10.42 8.32
N LYS A 222 1.61 11.57 8.49
CA LYS A 222 1.00 12.75 9.10
C LYS A 222 -0.22 13.21 8.32
N CYS A 223 -0.13 13.28 6.98
CA CYS A 223 -1.22 13.69 6.11
C CYS A 223 -2.39 12.69 6.17
N ILE A 224 -2.13 11.39 5.97
CA ILE A 224 -3.21 10.39 5.90
C ILE A 224 -3.92 10.22 7.25
N THR A 225 -3.19 10.31 8.37
CA THR A 225 -3.77 10.18 9.73
C THR A 225 -4.40 11.47 10.26
N SER A 226 -4.27 12.59 9.54
CA SER A 226 -4.95 13.86 9.87
C SER A 226 -6.15 14.14 8.95
N LYS A 227 -6.36 13.30 7.93
CA LYS A 227 -7.45 13.44 6.96
C LYS A 227 -8.78 13.17 7.67
N LYS A 228 -9.76 14.09 7.51
CA LYS A 228 -11.14 13.81 7.90
C LYS A 228 -11.71 12.74 6.96
N SER A 229 -12.44 11.77 7.53
CA SER A 229 -12.83 10.48 6.95
C SER A 229 -13.69 10.51 5.68
N ASP A 230 -13.95 11.70 5.12
CA ASP A 230 -15.09 11.91 4.21
C ASP A 230 -14.77 11.58 2.74
N THR A 231 -13.50 11.33 2.40
CA THR A 231 -13.11 10.99 1.00
C THR A 231 -12.14 9.81 0.93
N LYS A 232 -12.65 8.60 0.72
CA LYS A 232 -11.83 7.42 0.47
C LYS A 232 -11.28 7.45 -0.96
N ARG A 233 -9.95 7.36 -1.15
CA ARG A 233 -9.34 7.30 -2.49
C ARG A 233 -9.00 5.86 -2.83
N ILE A 234 -9.15 5.51 -4.10
CA ILE A 234 -8.79 4.18 -4.62
C ILE A 234 -7.55 4.31 -5.50
N ILE A 235 -6.58 3.42 -5.26
CA ILE A 235 -5.30 3.32 -5.95
C ILE A 235 -5.29 1.96 -6.66
N THR A 236 -5.12 1.98 -7.98
CA THR A 236 -5.07 0.76 -8.80
C THR A 236 -3.66 0.51 -9.28
N PHE A 237 -3.14 -0.68 -9.00
CA PHE A 237 -1.87 -1.18 -9.51
C PHE A 237 -2.17 -2.20 -10.61
N SER A 238 -1.67 -1.94 -11.81
CA SER A 238 -1.90 -2.78 -12.99
C SER A 238 -0.58 -3.27 -13.55
N ARG A 239 -0.41 -4.59 -13.66
CA ARG A 239 0.65 -5.19 -14.46
C ARG A 239 0.07 -5.53 -15.82
N ILE A 240 0.63 -4.97 -16.87
CA ILE A 240 0.27 -5.27 -18.25
C ILE A 240 1.39 -6.11 -18.86
N CYS A 241 1.08 -7.36 -19.22
CA CYS A 241 1.96 -8.18 -20.03
C CYS A 241 1.50 -8.09 -21.47
N ASN A 242 2.32 -7.50 -22.33
CA ASN A 242 2.00 -7.44 -23.75
C ASN A 242 2.34 -8.78 -24.39
N THR A 243 1.33 -9.48 -24.91
CA THR A 243 1.46 -10.75 -25.64
C THR A 243 1.15 -10.57 -27.12
N ASP A 244 1.06 -9.32 -27.61
CA ASP A 244 0.79 -9.06 -29.02
C ASP A 244 1.97 -9.56 -29.85
N GLU A 245 1.74 -10.67 -30.56
CA GLU A 245 2.73 -11.29 -31.44
C GLU A 245 3.24 -10.32 -32.51
N LYS A 246 2.47 -9.27 -32.84
CA LYS A 246 2.91 -8.22 -33.77
C LYS A 246 4.16 -7.48 -33.29
N LEU A 247 4.35 -7.36 -31.97
CA LEU A 247 5.54 -6.73 -31.40
C LEU A 247 6.78 -7.63 -31.43
N ASN A 248 6.62 -8.94 -31.65
CA ASN A 248 7.75 -9.83 -31.89
C ASN A 248 8.48 -9.50 -33.20
N ASN A 249 7.84 -8.76 -34.11
CA ASN A 249 8.45 -8.18 -35.30
C ASN A 249 8.11 -6.69 -35.42
N LEU A 250 8.73 -5.90 -34.53
CA LEU A 250 8.55 -4.46 -34.45
C LEU A 250 8.77 -3.76 -35.80
N GLU A 251 9.77 -4.19 -36.58
CA GLU A 251 10.03 -3.58 -37.89
C GLU A 251 8.87 -3.76 -38.87
N LYS A 252 8.27 -4.95 -38.92
CA LYS A 252 7.09 -5.21 -39.74
C LYS A 252 5.91 -4.37 -39.27
N TYR A 253 5.68 -4.30 -37.96
CA TYR A 253 4.61 -3.49 -37.38
C TYR A 253 4.76 -2.01 -37.74
N LEU A 254 5.97 -1.45 -37.64
CA LEU A 254 6.24 -0.06 -37.99
C LEU A 254 6.03 0.22 -39.49
N LYS A 255 6.42 -0.71 -40.37
CA LYS A 255 6.22 -0.59 -41.83
C LYS A 255 4.74 -0.65 -42.24
N GLU A 256 3.95 -1.44 -41.52
CA GLU A 256 2.52 -1.63 -41.81
C GLU A 256 1.63 -0.59 -41.11
N SER A 257 2.18 0.14 -40.13
CA SER A 257 1.46 1.18 -39.41
C SER A 257 1.04 2.31 -40.34
N LYS A 258 -0.24 2.68 -40.26
CA LYS A 258 -0.83 3.83 -40.95
C LYS A 258 -1.05 5.03 -40.02
N LEU A 259 -0.50 4.96 -38.81
CA LEU A 259 -0.64 6.03 -37.83
C LEU A 259 0.30 7.17 -38.19
N ASP A 260 -0.25 8.39 -38.22
CA ASP A 260 0.55 9.60 -38.36
C ASP A 260 1.43 9.82 -37.12
N LEU A 261 2.64 10.33 -37.35
CA LEU A 261 3.52 10.72 -36.26
C LEU A 261 2.95 11.94 -35.55
N VAL A 262 2.85 11.86 -34.23
CA VAL A 262 2.46 13.00 -33.39
C VAL A 262 3.69 13.87 -33.15
N VAL A 263 3.57 15.17 -33.40
CA VAL A 263 4.64 16.13 -33.10
C VAL A 263 4.77 16.28 -31.58
N PRO A 264 5.95 16.01 -30.98
CA PRO A 264 6.13 16.14 -29.55
C PRO A 264 6.11 17.61 -29.14
N LYS A 265 5.46 17.91 -28.01
CA LYS A 265 5.64 19.18 -27.30
C LYS A 265 6.80 19.03 -26.33
N ILE A 266 7.81 19.87 -26.47
CA ILE A 266 9.02 19.86 -25.64
C ILE A 266 8.97 21.08 -24.71
N TYR A 267 9.06 20.83 -23.42
CA TYR A 267 9.17 21.85 -22.39
C TYR A 267 10.59 21.81 -21.82
N PRO A 268 11.38 22.89 -21.91
CA PRO A 268 12.75 22.92 -21.39
C PRO A 268 12.80 23.05 -19.85
N GLU A 269 11.69 23.44 -19.23
CA GLU A 269 11.55 23.68 -17.80
C GLU A 269 10.40 22.84 -17.24
N GLY A 270 10.45 22.58 -15.92
CA GLY A 270 9.48 21.77 -15.20
C GLY A 270 9.87 20.29 -15.12
N THR A 271 9.04 19.51 -14.42
CA THR A 271 9.25 18.08 -14.21
C THR A 271 8.03 17.26 -14.65
N ILE A 272 8.15 15.93 -14.67
CA ILE A 272 7.07 15.03 -15.12
C ILE A 272 5.83 15.19 -14.22
N GLU A 273 6.04 15.33 -12.92
CA GLU A 273 4.99 15.46 -11.90
C GLU A 273 4.19 16.78 -11.97
N ASP A 274 4.74 17.82 -12.62
CA ASP A 274 4.05 19.10 -12.84
C ASP A 274 2.86 18.95 -13.82
N HIS A 275 2.88 17.95 -14.70
CA HIS A 275 1.88 17.72 -15.73
C HIS A 275 0.76 16.77 -15.25
N LYS A 276 -0.13 17.26 -14.38
CA LYS A 276 -1.14 16.46 -13.64
C LYS A 276 -2.16 15.66 -14.46
N LEU A 277 -2.40 16.04 -15.71
CA LEU A 277 -3.38 15.37 -16.59
C LEU A 277 -2.73 14.40 -17.58
N ALA A 278 -1.39 14.31 -17.59
CA ALA A 278 -0.67 13.42 -18.49
C ALA A 278 -0.51 12.02 -17.88
N LEU A 279 -0.27 11.03 -18.74
CA LEU A 279 0.33 9.77 -18.31
C LEU A 279 1.78 10.04 -17.92
N GLN A 280 2.06 10.04 -16.62
CA GLN A 280 3.39 10.33 -16.07
C GLN A 280 4.26 9.07 -16.10
N VAL A 281 5.44 9.17 -16.70
CA VAL A 281 6.37 8.06 -16.86
C VAL A 281 7.32 8.00 -15.65
N ASP A 282 7.43 6.82 -15.05
CA ASP A 282 8.46 6.50 -14.06
C ASP A 282 9.65 5.81 -14.77
N PHE A 283 10.87 6.23 -14.42
CA PHE A 283 12.10 5.62 -14.93
C PHE A 283 12.52 4.48 -13.99
N ALA A 284 11.71 3.41 -14.02
CA ALA A 284 11.75 2.26 -13.11
C ALA A 284 12.96 1.33 -13.28
#